data_AF-A0A1G0ZBZ1-F1
#
_entry.id   AF-A0A1G0ZBZ1-F1
#
_cell.length_a   1.000
_cell.length_b   1.000
_cell.length_c   1.000
_cell.angle_alpha   90.00
_cell.angle_beta   90.00
_cell.angle_gamma   90.00
#
_symmetry.space_group_name_H-M   'P 1'
#
loop_
_entity.id
_entity.type
_entity.pdbx_description
1 polymer ?
#
loop_
_entity_poly.entity_id
_entity_poly.type
_entity_poly.pdbx_seq_one_letter_code
_entity_poly.pdbx_strand_id
1 'polypeptide(L)'
;MNLYLNQAAELVARFFRFGGSLPAVLKLLSDDDLMAWWVESLNAKLDANPFEQTVEEQIAALRVQNVAGNWGISEDVFERLAQTAPAWPKGKDAYRSLRIRFGEGDDGVALTFERHAAAVKRVHAKFWRWDLLLSAKTPYNGEDVERLRLLNGNQSHHTVVEWIVIDDLSANRKRTDITLVRGSKSLADEGLVLGWLFPKRVEAIDYDKWSAWYCAGYELNVPENDEEPWQHVPCVYRDLRDGATDLDANWRSSDDSGYSVPLLRE
;
A
#
# COMPACT_ATOMS: atom_id res chain seq x y z
N MET A 1 -16.49 -12.72 -33.26
CA MET A 1 -17.94 -12.45 -33.34
C MET A 1 -18.72 -13.13 -32.21
N ASN A 2 -18.51 -14.43 -31.91
CA ASN A 2 -19.22 -15.13 -30.83
C ASN A 2 -18.97 -14.60 -29.40
N LEU A 3 -17.76 -14.11 -29.08
CA LEU A 3 -17.45 -13.65 -27.72
C LEU A 3 -18.27 -12.41 -27.29
N TYR A 4 -18.40 -11.43 -28.18
CA TYR A 4 -19.14 -10.20 -27.92
C TYR A 4 -20.64 -10.43 -27.75
N LEU A 5 -21.23 -11.28 -28.59
CA LEU A 5 -22.66 -11.65 -28.47
C LEU A 5 -22.94 -12.41 -27.18
N ASN A 6 -22.04 -13.32 -26.78
CA ASN A 6 -22.17 -14.04 -25.52
C ASN A 6 -22.03 -13.10 -24.30
N GLN A 7 -21.10 -12.14 -24.34
CA GLN A 7 -20.94 -11.16 -23.27
C GLN A 7 -22.13 -10.19 -23.19
N ALA A 8 -22.69 -9.77 -24.32
CA ALA A 8 -23.88 -8.93 -24.35
C ALA A 8 -25.12 -9.68 -23.82
N ALA A 9 -25.31 -10.94 -24.22
CA ALA A 9 -26.37 -11.78 -23.70
C ALA A 9 -26.25 -11.99 -22.18
N GLU A 10 -25.03 -12.22 -21.69
CA GLU A 10 -24.74 -12.35 -20.25
C GLU A 10 -25.02 -11.03 -19.51
N LEU A 11 -24.62 -9.88 -20.06
CA LEU A 11 -24.92 -8.57 -19.47
C LEU A 11 -26.44 -8.37 -19.30
N VAL A 12 -27.22 -8.64 -20.35
CA VAL A 12 -28.67 -8.52 -20.34
C VAL A 12 -29.29 -9.51 -19.33
N ALA A 13 -28.85 -10.77 -19.32
CA ALA A 13 -29.32 -11.76 -18.36
C ALA A 13 -29.05 -11.33 -16.90
N ARG A 14 -27.85 -10.78 -16.62
CA ARG A 14 -27.50 -10.24 -15.31
C ARG A 14 -28.36 -9.05 -14.92
N PHE A 15 -28.59 -8.12 -15.84
CA PHE A 15 -29.42 -6.95 -15.62
C PHE A 15 -30.82 -7.34 -15.14
N PHE A 16 -31.47 -8.28 -15.82
CA PHE A 16 -32.78 -8.80 -15.40
C PHE A 16 -32.73 -9.56 -14.08
N ARG A 17 -31.71 -10.39 -13.86
CA ARG A 17 -31.53 -11.14 -12.60
C ARG A 17 -31.44 -10.23 -11.37
N PHE A 18 -30.85 -9.05 -11.52
CA PHE A 18 -30.72 -8.07 -10.44
C PHE A 18 -31.84 -7.01 -10.42
N GLY A 19 -32.99 -7.30 -11.05
CA GLY A 19 -34.20 -6.47 -10.94
C GLY A 19 -34.39 -5.45 -12.07
N GLY A 20 -33.52 -5.46 -13.09
CA GLY A 20 -33.73 -4.69 -14.31
C GLY A 20 -34.98 -5.15 -15.08
N SER A 21 -35.57 -4.24 -15.86
CA SER A 21 -36.78 -4.52 -16.64
C SER A 21 -36.61 -4.11 -18.11
N LEU A 22 -37.43 -4.69 -19.00
CA LEU A 22 -37.37 -4.37 -20.43
C LEU A 22 -37.67 -2.89 -20.68
N PRO A 23 -38.67 -2.25 -20.02
CA PRO A 23 -38.86 -0.81 -20.10
C PRO A 23 -37.62 -0.01 -19.66
N ALA A 24 -36.93 -0.42 -18.59
CA ALA A 24 -35.74 0.27 -18.11
C ALA A 24 -34.58 0.18 -19.12
N VAL A 25 -34.35 -0.99 -19.72
CA VAL A 25 -33.29 -1.18 -20.72
C VAL A 25 -33.59 -0.40 -22.00
N LEU A 26 -34.85 -0.39 -22.45
CA LEU A 26 -35.27 0.38 -23.63
C LEU A 26 -35.12 1.88 -23.37
N LYS A 27 -35.46 2.34 -22.16
CA LYS A 27 -35.30 3.73 -21.77
C LYS A 27 -33.83 4.13 -21.76
N LEU A 28 -32.95 3.34 -21.14
CA LEU A 28 -31.49 3.50 -21.17
C LEU A 28 -30.94 3.62 -22.60
N LEU A 29 -31.36 2.73 -23.51
CA LEU A 29 -30.89 2.73 -24.90
C LEU A 29 -31.41 3.88 -25.76
N SER A 30 -32.44 4.60 -25.30
CA SER A 30 -33.11 5.67 -26.06
C SER A 30 -32.83 7.08 -25.52
N ASP A 31 -32.10 7.19 -24.41
CA ASP A 31 -31.92 8.42 -23.64
C ASP A 31 -30.43 8.57 -23.30
N ASP A 32 -29.74 9.40 -24.08
CA ASP A 32 -28.28 9.59 -23.98
C ASP A 32 -27.87 10.16 -22.62
N ASP A 33 -28.68 11.05 -22.02
CA ASP A 33 -28.41 11.63 -20.70
C ASP A 33 -28.49 10.56 -19.61
N LEU A 34 -29.50 9.67 -19.69
CA LEU A 34 -29.63 8.54 -18.77
C LEU A 34 -28.49 7.52 -18.95
N MET A 35 -28.08 7.27 -20.19
CA MET A 35 -26.93 6.38 -20.47
C MET A 35 -25.64 6.97 -19.91
N ALA A 36 -25.39 8.26 -20.12
CA ALA A 36 -24.24 8.96 -19.57
C ALA A 36 -24.23 8.87 -18.04
N TRP A 37 -25.35 9.18 -17.39
CA TRP A 37 -25.48 9.04 -15.93
C TRP A 37 -25.21 7.61 -15.44
N TRP A 38 -25.70 6.59 -16.14
CA TRP A 38 -25.50 5.19 -15.76
C TRP A 38 -24.02 4.79 -15.87
N VAL A 39 -23.36 5.17 -16.97
CA VAL A 39 -21.93 4.94 -17.18
C VAL A 39 -21.09 5.67 -16.13
N GLU A 40 -21.37 6.94 -15.86
CA GLU A 40 -20.71 7.73 -14.82
C GLU A 40 -20.89 7.09 -13.43
N SER A 41 -22.10 6.67 -13.11
CA SER A 41 -22.41 6.03 -11.83
C SER A 41 -21.71 4.68 -11.68
N LEU A 42 -21.63 3.89 -12.75
CA LEU A 42 -20.89 2.63 -12.76
C LEU A 42 -19.40 2.86 -12.59
N ASN A 43 -18.81 3.79 -13.35
CA ASN A 43 -17.38 4.12 -13.24
C ASN A 43 -17.05 4.65 -11.85
N ALA A 44 -17.87 5.56 -11.30
CA ALA A 44 -17.70 6.06 -9.94
C ALA A 44 -17.74 4.93 -8.90
N LYS A 45 -18.57 3.90 -9.09
CA LYS A 45 -18.61 2.73 -8.21
C LYS A 45 -17.43 1.78 -8.39
N LEU A 46 -16.94 1.62 -9.62
CA LEU A 46 -15.78 0.79 -9.92
C LEU A 46 -14.48 1.41 -9.43
N ASP A 47 -14.39 2.75 -9.47
CA ASP A 47 -13.22 3.54 -9.09
C ASP A 47 -13.22 3.98 -7.62
N ALA A 48 -14.32 3.76 -6.89
CA ALA A 48 -14.40 4.07 -5.47
C ALA A 48 -13.46 3.17 -4.65
N ASN A 49 -12.67 3.78 -3.78
CA ASN A 49 -11.84 3.04 -2.82
C ASN A 49 -12.72 2.50 -1.69
N PRO A 50 -12.87 1.17 -1.51
CA PRO A 50 -13.71 0.61 -0.45
C PRO A 50 -13.10 0.76 0.95
N PHE A 51 -11.87 1.28 1.05
CA PHE A 51 -11.12 1.52 2.28
C PHE A 51 -10.92 3.02 2.56
N GLU A 52 -11.65 3.89 1.87
CA GLU A 52 -11.64 5.33 2.14
C GLU A 52 -11.92 5.61 3.63
N GLN A 53 -11.11 6.50 4.21
CA GLN A 53 -11.23 6.96 5.59
C GLN A 53 -11.38 8.48 5.63
N THR A 54 -12.14 8.99 6.60
CA THR A 54 -12.22 10.43 6.85
C THR A 54 -10.91 10.95 7.44
N VAL A 55 -10.71 12.27 7.42
CA VAL A 55 -9.53 12.90 8.03
C VAL A 55 -9.50 12.63 9.54
N GLU A 56 -10.67 12.68 10.18
CA GLU A 56 -10.85 12.44 11.60
C GLU A 56 -10.47 11.01 12.00
N GLU A 57 -10.85 10.01 11.19
CA GLU A 57 -10.46 8.61 11.42
C GLU A 57 -8.94 8.43 11.35
N GLN A 58 -8.29 9.06 10.35
CA GLN A 58 -6.84 8.97 10.17
C GLN A 58 -6.06 9.66 11.31
N ILE A 59 -6.51 10.84 11.73
CA ILE A 59 -5.91 11.57 12.85
C ILE A 59 -6.14 10.83 14.18
N ALA A 60 -7.31 10.24 14.39
CA ALA A 60 -7.57 9.41 15.56
C ALA A 60 -6.64 8.19 15.61
N ALA A 61 -6.46 7.49 14.48
CA ALA A 61 -5.52 6.38 14.38
C ALA A 61 -4.08 6.82 14.67
N LEU A 62 -3.64 7.97 14.13
CA LEU A 62 -2.32 8.53 14.41
C LEU A 62 -2.13 8.85 15.90
N ARG A 63 -3.14 9.41 16.57
CA ARG A 63 -3.08 9.69 18.03
C ARG A 63 -2.91 8.42 18.85
N VAL A 64 -3.65 7.36 18.52
CA VAL A 64 -3.52 6.05 19.17
C VAL A 64 -2.09 5.53 19.03
N GLN A 65 -1.51 5.60 17.83
CA GLN A 65 -0.14 5.18 17.60
C GLN A 65 0.90 6.07 18.28
N ASN A 66 0.67 7.39 18.29
CA ASN A 66 1.55 8.35 18.96
C ASN A 66 1.66 8.07 20.47
N VAL A 67 0.53 7.77 21.12
CA VAL A 67 0.49 7.40 22.54
C VAL A 67 1.11 6.01 22.77
N ALA A 68 0.66 5.00 22.03
CA ALA A 68 1.11 3.62 22.23
C ALA A 68 2.60 3.42 21.89
N GLY A 69 3.12 4.16 20.92
CA GLY A 69 4.51 4.13 20.51
C GLY A 69 5.39 5.15 21.23
N ASN A 70 4.84 5.99 22.11
CA ASN A 70 5.52 7.12 22.72
C ASN A 70 6.29 7.98 21.69
N TRP A 71 5.63 8.32 20.58
CA TRP A 71 6.30 8.97 19.44
C TRP A 71 6.62 10.45 19.69
N GLY A 72 5.89 11.10 20.60
CA GLY A 72 6.12 12.48 20.99
C GLY A 72 5.62 13.54 19.99
N ILE A 73 4.71 13.19 19.09
CA ILE A 73 4.06 14.14 18.17
C ILE A 73 3.13 15.05 19.00
N SER A 74 3.30 16.38 18.87
CA SER A 74 2.54 17.38 19.62
C SER A 74 1.12 17.59 19.08
N GLU A 75 0.27 18.20 19.91
CA GLU A 75 -1.12 18.54 19.57
C GLU A 75 -1.21 19.43 18.32
N ASP A 76 -0.36 20.44 18.27
CA ASP A 76 -0.24 21.41 17.18
C ASP A 76 0.03 20.76 15.81
N VAL A 77 0.74 19.62 15.79
CA VAL A 77 0.93 18.84 14.55
C VAL A 77 -0.37 18.18 14.10
N PHE A 78 -1.16 17.62 15.02
CA PHE A 78 -2.45 17.02 14.68
C PHE A 78 -3.45 18.07 14.18
N GLU A 79 -3.51 19.23 14.82
CA GLU A 79 -4.35 20.35 14.39
C GLU A 79 -3.98 20.82 12.98
N ARG A 80 -2.67 20.99 12.71
CA ARG A 80 -2.17 21.33 11.37
C ARG A 80 -2.57 20.28 10.34
N LEU A 81 -2.39 18.99 10.64
CA LEU A 81 -2.77 17.92 9.71
C LEU A 81 -4.28 17.94 9.44
N ALA A 82 -5.13 18.11 10.45
CA ALA A 82 -6.57 18.18 10.27
C ALA A 82 -7.00 19.31 9.32
N GLN A 83 -6.30 20.45 9.34
CA GLN A 83 -6.58 21.60 8.49
C GLN A 83 -5.99 21.51 7.08
N THR A 84 -4.95 20.70 6.88
CA THR A 84 -4.16 20.65 5.64
C THR A 84 -4.36 19.36 4.85
N ALA A 85 -5.33 18.53 5.25
CA ALA A 85 -5.59 17.26 4.60
C ALA A 85 -5.96 17.46 3.12
N PRO A 86 -5.24 16.83 2.17
CA PRO A 86 -5.64 16.85 0.78
C PRO A 86 -6.98 16.13 0.58
N ALA A 87 -7.63 16.40 -0.55
CA ALA A 87 -8.78 15.60 -0.98
C ALA A 87 -8.38 14.12 -1.13
N TRP A 88 -9.34 13.22 -0.93
CA TRP A 88 -9.11 11.81 -1.19
C TRP A 88 -8.79 11.60 -2.68
N PRO A 89 -7.72 10.86 -3.04
CA PRO A 89 -7.36 10.65 -4.44
C PRO A 89 -8.36 9.75 -5.15
N LYS A 90 -8.47 9.93 -6.46
CA LYS A 90 -9.31 9.07 -7.31
C LYS A 90 -8.59 7.73 -7.56
N GLY A 91 -9.34 6.64 -7.49
CA GLY A 91 -8.84 5.31 -7.83
C GLY A 91 -9.16 4.29 -6.74
N LYS A 92 -9.40 3.07 -7.18
CA LYS A 92 -9.85 1.97 -6.32
C LYS A 92 -8.84 1.57 -5.23
N ASP A 93 -7.54 1.77 -5.48
CA ASP A 93 -6.45 1.50 -4.54
C ASP A 93 -5.55 2.75 -4.38
N ALA A 94 -6.17 3.94 -4.43
CA ALA A 94 -5.50 5.22 -4.22
C ALA A 94 -5.74 5.73 -2.78
N TYR A 95 -4.73 6.30 -2.15
CA TYR A 95 -4.77 6.65 -0.73
C TYR A 95 -4.25 8.06 -0.43
N ARG A 96 -4.99 8.79 0.39
CA ARG A 96 -4.40 9.82 1.25
C ARG A 96 -3.80 9.13 2.46
N SER A 97 -2.51 9.33 2.73
CA SER A 97 -1.79 8.71 3.84
C SER A 97 -0.83 9.71 4.50
N LEU A 98 -0.01 9.25 5.43
CA LEU A 98 0.96 10.08 6.14
C LEU A 98 2.39 9.61 5.85
N ARG A 99 3.31 10.56 5.68
CA ARG A 99 4.74 10.32 5.83
C ARG A 99 5.14 10.75 7.23
N ILE A 100 5.64 9.80 8.00
CA ILE A 100 6.05 10.02 9.40
C ILE A 100 7.46 9.46 9.54
N ARG A 101 8.42 10.32 9.81
CA ARG A 101 9.84 9.98 9.97
C ARG A 101 10.36 10.52 11.29
N PHE A 102 11.28 9.77 11.87
CA PHE A 102 11.92 10.08 13.14
C PHE A 102 13.43 10.04 12.97
N GLY A 103 14.14 10.94 13.66
CA GLY A 103 15.60 11.04 13.55
C GLY A 103 16.07 11.51 12.17
N GLU A 104 17.36 11.33 11.91
CA GLU A 104 18.03 11.71 10.67
C GLU A 104 19.07 10.64 10.29
N GLY A 105 19.42 10.54 9.01
CA GLY A 105 20.44 9.61 8.52
C GLY A 105 20.12 8.14 8.81
N ASP A 106 21.17 7.32 8.94
CA ASP A 106 21.06 5.86 9.11
C ASP A 106 20.25 5.49 10.36
N ASP A 107 20.55 6.12 11.50
CA ASP A 107 19.85 5.87 12.76
C ASP A 107 18.37 6.28 12.68
N GLY A 108 18.07 7.37 11.97
CA GLY A 108 16.70 7.81 11.72
C GLY A 108 15.90 6.84 10.87
N VAL A 109 16.51 6.29 9.82
CA VAL A 109 15.89 5.27 8.95
C VAL A 109 15.55 4.02 9.77
N ALA A 110 16.50 3.49 10.54
CA ALA A 110 16.27 2.32 11.38
C ALA A 110 15.19 2.59 12.45
N LEU A 111 15.27 3.73 13.15
CA LEU A 111 14.26 4.12 14.14
C LEU A 111 12.86 4.24 13.54
N THR A 112 12.75 4.82 12.35
CA THR A 112 11.47 5.00 11.66
C THR A 112 10.87 3.67 11.27
N PHE A 113 11.68 2.79 10.68
CA PHE A 113 11.26 1.44 10.32
C PHE A 113 10.72 0.67 11.55
N GLU A 114 11.47 0.63 12.65
CA GLU A 114 11.08 -0.09 13.86
C GLU A 114 9.80 0.47 14.50
N ARG A 115 9.65 1.80 14.52
CA ARG A 115 8.44 2.43 15.06
C ARG A 115 7.20 2.05 14.26
N HIS A 116 7.31 2.01 12.93
CA HIS A 116 6.19 1.61 12.07
C HIS A 116 5.93 0.11 12.09
N ALA A 117 6.97 -0.74 12.09
CA ALA A 117 6.81 -2.19 12.24
C ALA A 117 6.07 -2.53 13.56
N ALA A 118 6.41 -1.85 14.65
CA ALA A 118 5.69 -1.98 15.92
C ALA A 118 4.24 -1.47 15.84
N ALA A 119 3.97 -0.42 15.06
CA ALA A 119 2.61 0.07 14.83
C ALA A 119 1.74 -0.92 14.03
N VAL A 120 2.31 -1.54 13.00
CA VAL A 120 1.67 -2.62 12.24
C VAL A 120 1.32 -3.77 13.19
N LYS A 121 2.29 -4.24 13.98
CA LYS A 121 2.05 -5.28 15.00
C LYS A 121 0.90 -4.95 15.95
N ARG A 122 0.74 -3.69 16.36
CA ARG A 122 -0.31 -3.28 17.31
C ARG A 122 -1.72 -3.38 16.76
N VAL A 123 -1.93 -3.19 15.45
CA VAL A 123 -3.28 -3.19 14.86
C VAL A 123 -3.69 -4.55 14.29
N HIS A 124 -2.75 -5.47 14.11
CA HIS A 124 -3.00 -6.79 13.55
C HIS A 124 -2.93 -7.87 14.63
N ALA A 125 -4.06 -8.52 14.91
CA ALA A 125 -4.18 -9.49 16.01
C ALA A 125 -3.27 -10.73 15.82
N LYS A 126 -3.07 -11.16 14.57
CA LYS A 126 -2.10 -12.17 14.17
C LYS A 126 -1.04 -11.48 13.34
N PHE A 127 0.13 -11.30 13.93
CA PHE A 127 1.25 -10.64 13.27
C PHE A 127 2.51 -11.48 13.38
N TRP A 128 3.13 -11.76 12.23
CA TRP A 128 4.45 -12.36 12.16
C TRP A 128 5.41 -11.36 11.48
N ARG A 129 6.63 -11.28 11.99
CA ARG A 129 7.72 -10.55 11.37
C ARG A 129 8.86 -11.52 11.16
N TRP A 130 9.46 -11.51 9.98
CA TRP A 130 10.62 -12.33 9.73
C TRP A 130 11.80 -11.90 10.59
N ASP A 131 12.44 -12.86 11.26
CA ASP A 131 13.53 -12.60 12.21
C ASP A 131 14.77 -11.98 11.53
N LEU A 132 14.93 -12.20 10.22
CA LEU A 132 16.03 -11.64 9.43
C LEU A 132 15.71 -10.31 8.75
N LEU A 133 14.50 -9.79 8.94
CA LEU A 133 14.14 -8.43 8.55
C LEU A 133 14.70 -7.44 9.57
N LEU A 134 15.99 -7.15 9.43
CA LEU A 134 16.77 -6.32 10.35
C LEU A 134 16.90 -4.88 9.83
N SER A 135 16.81 -3.90 10.72
CA SER A 135 16.90 -2.47 10.38
C SER A 135 18.20 -1.80 10.81
N ALA A 136 18.81 -2.28 11.90
CA ALA A 136 20.05 -1.75 12.43
C ALA A 136 21.29 -2.45 11.85
N LYS A 137 22.46 -1.83 12.02
CA LYS A 137 23.75 -2.50 11.79
C LYS A 137 23.81 -3.76 12.64
N THR A 138 24.12 -4.89 12.00
CA THR A 138 24.14 -6.21 12.65
C THR A 138 25.46 -6.92 12.37
N PRO A 139 26.12 -7.50 13.39
CA PRO A 139 27.34 -8.25 13.20
C PRO A 139 27.20 -9.38 12.17
N TYR A 140 28.11 -9.45 11.22
CA TYR A 140 28.18 -10.48 10.19
C TYR A 140 29.60 -10.63 9.67
N ASN A 141 30.12 -11.86 9.66
CA ASN A 141 31.51 -12.16 9.27
C ASN A 141 32.58 -11.29 9.96
N GLY A 142 32.33 -10.88 11.21
CA GLY A 142 33.27 -10.09 12.01
C GLY A 142 33.16 -8.57 11.83
N GLU A 143 32.21 -8.09 11.00
CA GLU A 143 31.97 -6.66 10.78
C GLU A 143 30.51 -6.29 11.05
N ASP A 144 30.26 -5.05 11.45
CA ASP A 144 28.91 -4.52 11.59
C ASP A 144 28.39 -4.08 10.22
N VAL A 145 27.43 -4.84 9.69
CA VAL A 145 26.91 -4.64 8.33
C VAL A 145 25.55 -3.94 8.38
N GLU A 146 25.36 -2.93 7.53
CA GLU A 146 24.07 -2.27 7.34
C GLU A 146 23.04 -3.23 6.74
N ARG A 147 21.82 -3.22 7.29
CA ARG A 147 20.75 -4.14 6.91
C ARG A 147 19.59 -3.49 6.18
N LEU A 148 19.41 -2.19 6.36
CA LEU A 148 18.34 -1.40 5.77
C LEU A 148 18.89 -0.05 5.33
N ARG A 149 18.48 0.41 4.14
CA ARG A 149 18.70 1.77 3.69
C ARG A 149 17.55 2.25 2.81
N LEU A 150 17.46 3.55 2.61
CA LEU A 150 16.59 4.15 1.60
C LEU A 150 17.24 4.04 0.22
N LEU A 151 16.42 3.75 -0.79
CA LEU A 151 16.81 3.71 -2.20
C LEU A 151 17.40 5.05 -2.67
N ASN A 152 16.90 6.16 -2.14
CA ASN A 152 17.41 7.51 -2.44
C ASN A 152 18.60 7.92 -1.55
N GLY A 153 19.11 7.02 -0.72
CA GLY A 153 20.15 7.26 0.28
C GLY A 153 19.60 7.83 1.59
N ASN A 154 20.19 7.38 2.71
CA ASN A 154 19.75 7.71 4.07
C ASN A 154 19.93 9.20 4.41
N GLN A 155 20.83 9.91 3.73
CA GLN A 155 20.98 11.36 3.85
C GLN A 155 19.73 12.16 3.44
N SER A 156 18.80 11.54 2.70
CA SER A 156 17.51 12.14 2.37
C SER A 156 16.48 12.05 3.52
N HIS A 157 16.79 11.28 4.57
CA HIS A 157 15.92 11.06 5.71
C HIS A 157 16.02 12.18 6.73
N HIS A 158 14.90 12.84 6.97
CA HIS A 158 14.74 13.87 8.00
C HIS A 158 13.41 13.66 8.71
N THR A 159 13.34 14.13 9.96
CA THR A 159 12.12 14.06 10.76
C THR A 159 11.01 14.86 10.09
N VAL A 160 9.87 14.22 9.85
CA VAL A 160 8.71 14.86 9.22
C VAL A 160 7.42 14.17 9.64
N VAL A 161 6.33 14.94 9.69
CA VAL A 161 4.96 14.44 9.81
C VAL A 161 4.12 15.23 8.80
N GLU A 162 3.74 14.60 7.70
CA GLU A 162 3.02 15.28 6.62
C GLU A 162 2.03 14.37 5.90
N TRP A 163 1.05 14.98 5.23
CA TRP A 163 0.19 14.27 4.31
C TRP A 163 0.93 13.90 3.04
N ILE A 164 0.59 12.74 2.50
CA ILE A 164 0.98 12.31 1.17
C ILE A 164 -0.23 11.76 0.41
N VAL A 165 -0.14 11.78 -0.91
CA VAL A 165 -1.10 11.15 -1.81
C VAL A 165 -0.39 10.04 -2.56
N ILE A 166 -1.00 8.87 -2.59
CA ILE A 166 -0.55 7.68 -3.31
C ILE A 166 -1.62 7.42 -4.36
N ASP A 167 -1.33 7.79 -5.60
CA ASP A 167 -2.32 7.81 -6.69
C ASP A 167 -2.74 6.41 -7.13
N ASP A 168 -1.87 5.40 -6.97
CA ASP A 168 -2.22 4.03 -7.30
C ASP A 168 -1.28 3.00 -6.64
N LEU A 169 -1.83 2.09 -5.84
CA LEU A 169 -1.12 0.92 -5.30
C LEU A 169 -1.31 -0.36 -6.12
N SER A 170 -2.33 -0.46 -6.99
CA SER A 170 -2.64 -1.73 -7.69
C SER A 170 -3.47 -1.66 -8.97
N ALA A 171 -3.97 -0.50 -9.38
CA ALA A 171 -5.09 -0.36 -10.30
C ALA A 171 -4.79 -0.76 -11.75
N ASN A 172 -3.56 -1.14 -12.10
CA ASN A 172 -3.32 -1.92 -13.31
C ASN A 172 -2.28 -3.02 -13.08
N ARG A 173 -2.78 -4.25 -12.85
CA ARG A 173 -2.07 -5.55 -12.94
C ARG A 173 -1.24 -5.77 -14.22
N LYS A 174 -1.26 -4.81 -15.14
CA LYS A 174 -0.30 -4.64 -16.23
C LYS A 174 0.52 -3.40 -15.92
N ARG A 175 1.49 -3.53 -15.03
CA ARG A 175 2.47 -2.48 -14.78
C ARG A 175 3.08 -2.11 -16.14
N THR A 176 2.88 -0.87 -16.59
CA THR A 176 3.39 -0.41 -17.89
C THR A 176 4.91 -0.32 -17.87
N ASP A 177 5.49 -0.06 -16.70
CA ASP A 177 6.92 -0.07 -16.47
C ASP A 177 7.20 -0.53 -15.03
N ILE A 178 8.26 -1.32 -14.91
CA ILE A 178 8.79 -1.84 -13.66
C ILE A 178 9.50 -0.76 -12.83
N THR A 179 9.99 0.31 -13.46
CA THR A 179 10.58 1.50 -12.81
C THR A 179 9.57 2.30 -11.98
N LEU A 180 8.26 2.13 -12.24
CA LEU A 180 7.18 2.73 -11.45
C LEU A 180 7.08 2.14 -10.04
N VAL A 181 7.61 0.93 -9.83
CA VAL A 181 7.56 0.23 -8.54
C VAL A 181 8.84 0.43 -7.74
N ARG A 182 10.01 0.56 -8.41
CA ARG A 182 11.31 0.80 -7.77
C ARG A 182 11.97 2.03 -8.42
N GLY A 183 11.86 3.16 -7.74
CA GLY A 183 12.40 4.45 -8.15
C GLY A 183 12.27 5.48 -7.04
N SER A 184 12.64 6.73 -7.31
CA SER A 184 12.73 7.77 -6.27
C SER A 184 11.40 8.15 -5.60
N LYS A 185 10.28 7.70 -6.17
CA LYS A 185 8.92 7.88 -5.64
C LYS A 185 8.32 6.62 -5.01
N SER A 186 9.08 5.52 -4.94
CA SER A 186 8.62 4.28 -4.32
C SER A 186 8.34 4.48 -2.84
N LEU A 187 7.34 3.76 -2.34
CA LEU A 187 6.98 3.80 -0.93
C LEU A 187 8.11 3.22 -0.08
N ALA A 188 8.55 3.95 0.94
CA ALA A 188 9.44 3.45 1.98
C ALA A 188 8.62 3.32 3.28
N ASP A 189 8.84 4.23 4.23
CA ASP A 189 8.12 4.28 5.51
C ASP A 189 6.61 4.35 5.31
N GLU A 190 6.17 4.98 4.22
CA GLU A 190 4.77 5.23 3.90
C GLU A 190 3.99 3.94 3.63
N GLY A 191 4.65 2.90 3.12
CA GLY A 191 4.05 1.58 2.95
C GLY A 191 3.74 0.92 4.30
N LEU A 192 4.61 1.10 5.30
CA LEU A 192 4.36 0.63 6.65
C LEU A 192 3.27 1.46 7.35
N VAL A 193 3.19 2.77 7.05
CA VAL A 193 2.08 3.62 7.51
C VAL A 193 0.75 3.12 7.00
N LEU A 194 0.64 2.79 5.70
CA LEU A 194 -0.55 2.14 5.16
C LEU A 194 -0.87 0.84 5.92
N GLY A 195 0.18 0.05 6.21
CA GLY A 195 0.16 -1.18 7.01
C GLY A 195 -0.68 -1.08 8.27
N TRP A 196 -0.50 -0.01 9.05
CA TRP A 196 -1.22 0.18 10.30
C TRP A 196 -2.42 1.13 10.21
N LEU A 197 -2.45 2.04 9.23
CA LEU A 197 -3.54 3.01 9.05
C LEU A 197 -4.77 2.39 8.39
N PHE A 198 -4.57 1.40 7.50
CA PHE A 198 -5.63 0.73 6.76
C PHE A 198 -5.61 -0.79 6.96
N PRO A 199 -5.80 -1.30 8.20
CA PRO A 199 -5.68 -2.72 8.50
C PRO A 199 -6.68 -3.58 7.70
N LYS A 200 -7.90 -3.09 7.46
CA LYS A 200 -8.91 -3.76 6.61
C LYS A 200 -8.45 -3.99 5.17
N ARG A 201 -7.57 -3.13 4.64
CA ARG A 201 -7.00 -3.33 3.31
C ARG A 201 -6.00 -4.47 3.35
N VAL A 202 -5.11 -4.52 4.34
CA VAL A 202 -4.19 -5.66 4.52
C VAL A 202 -4.98 -6.96 4.64
N GLU A 203 -6.07 -6.95 5.41
CA GLU A 203 -6.98 -8.09 5.53
C GLU A 203 -7.62 -8.51 4.20
N ALA A 204 -7.82 -7.59 3.27
CA ALA A 204 -8.43 -7.89 1.98
C ALA A 204 -7.44 -8.48 0.95
N ILE A 205 -6.14 -8.57 1.26
CA ILE A 205 -5.13 -9.14 0.36
C ILE A 205 -5.48 -10.61 0.05
N ASP A 206 -5.68 -10.89 -1.22
CA ASP A 206 -6.05 -12.19 -1.79
C ASP A 206 -5.23 -12.55 -3.04
N TYR A 207 -4.33 -11.65 -3.48
CA TYR A 207 -3.55 -11.73 -4.71
C TYR A 207 -4.39 -11.84 -6.00
N ASP A 208 -5.73 -11.76 -5.93
CA ASP A 208 -6.66 -11.74 -7.08
C ASP A 208 -7.43 -10.40 -7.24
N LYS A 209 -7.57 -9.63 -6.19
CA LYS A 209 -8.12 -8.27 -6.26
C LYS A 209 -7.20 -7.28 -5.57
N TRP A 210 -6.52 -7.72 -4.52
CA TRP A 210 -5.67 -6.87 -3.70
C TRP A 210 -4.30 -7.53 -3.50
N SER A 211 -3.25 -6.82 -3.89
CA SER A 211 -1.87 -7.29 -3.80
C SER A 211 -1.21 -6.92 -2.48
N ALA A 212 -0.11 -7.60 -2.16
CA ALA A 212 0.80 -7.19 -1.10
C ALA A 212 1.35 -5.75 -1.28
N TRP A 213 1.78 -5.14 -0.18
CA TRP A 213 2.38 -3.81 -0.15
C TRP A 213 3.90 -3.90 -0.03
N TYR A 214 4.57 -3.56 -1.13
CA TYR A 214 6.02 -3.53 -1.21
C TYR A 214 6.55 -2.13 -0.89
N CYS A 215 7.41 -2.04 0.10
CA CYS A 215 8.07 -0.81 0.51
C CYS A 215 9.38 -0.63 -0.29
N ALA A 216 9.27 -0.56 -1.61
CA ALA A 216 10.40 -0.57 -2.55
C ALA A 216 11.25 0.71 -2.57
N GLY A 217 10.91 1.71 -1.75
CA GLY A 217 11.78 2.83 -1.40
C GLY A 217 12.83 2.48 -0.35
N TYR A 218 12.74 1.29 0.27
CA TYR A 218 13.83 0.68 1.04
C TYR A 218 14.60 -0.34 0.22
N GLU A 219 15.80 -0.65 0.70
CA GLU A 219 16.62 -1.78 0.28
C GLU A 219 17.12 -2.53 1.51
N LEU A 220 17.14 -3.86 1.42
CA LEU A 220 17.55 -4.75 2.49
C LEU A 220 18.75 -5.61 2.09
N ASN A 221 19.68 -5.75 3.03
CA ASN A 221 20.78 -6.69 2.97
C ASN A 221 20.50 -7.88 3.90
N VAL A 222 19.89 -8.93 3.35
CA VAL A 222 19.42 -10.10 4.09
C VAL A 222 20.59 -11.07 4.36
N PRO A 223 20.81 -11.52 5.61
CA PRO A 223 21.95 -12.37 5.99
C PRO A 223 22.06 -13.75 5.31
N GLU A 224 20.96 -14.29 4.76
CA GLU A 224 20.89 -15.67 4.24
C GLU A 224 21.27 -15.83 2.76
N ASN A 225 21.38 -14.74 1.99
CA ASN A 225 21.70 -14.82 0.57
C ASN A 225 23.16 -14.42 0.32
N ASP A 226 23.98 -15.41 -0.05
CA ASP A 226 25.26 -15.19 -0.74
C ASP A 226 25.05 -14.54 -2.14
N GLU A 227 23.78 -14.37 -2.56
CA GLU A 227 23.35 -13.76 -3.80
C GLU A 227 22.93 -12.29 -3.57
N GLU A 228 23.77 -11.39 -4.07
CA GLU A 228 23.55 -9.95 -4.32
C GLU A 228 22.95 -9.11 -3.15
N PRO A 229 23.79 -8.32 -2.44
CA PRO A 229 23.31 -7.47 -1.34
C PRO A 229 22.35 -6.38 -1.86
N TRP A 230 21.42 -5.91 -1.01
CA TRP A 230 20.51 -4.77 -1.27
C TRP A 230 19.37 -4.98 -2.26
N GLN A 231 18.99 -6.22 -2.53
CA GLN A 231 17.96 -6.51 -3.54
C GLN A 231 16.55 -6.68 -2.99
N HIS A 232 16.46 -7.06 -1.72
CA HIS A 232 15.19 -7.30 -1.04
C HIS A 232 14.54 -6.00 -0.61
N VAL A 233 13.21 -6.02 -0.47
CA VAL A 233 12.46 -4.89 0.08
C VAL A 233 11.47 -5.38 1.14
N PRO A 234 11.15 -4.56 2.16
CA PRO A 234 10.12 -4.91 3.12
C PRO A 234 8.76 -5.05 2.43
N CYS A 235 7.99 -6.04 2.86
CA CYS A 235 6.67 -6.33 2.32
C CYS A 235 5.68 -6.58 3.45
N VAL A 236 4.54 -5.88 3.42
CA VAL A 236 3.39 -6.18 4.29
C VAL A 236 2.37 -6.96 3.47
N TYR A 237 2.02 -8.17 3.92
CA TYR A 237 1.05 -9.01 3.24
C TYR A 237 0.21 -9.84 4.21
N ARG A 238 -0.79 -10.55 3.66
CA ARG A 238 -1.62 -11.50 4.41
C ARG A 238 -1.24 -12.92 4.01
N ASP A 239 -0.87 -13.78 4.97
CA ASP A 239 -0.78 -15.23 4.72
C ASP A 239 -2.20 -15.77 4.56
N LEU A 240 -2.50 -16.32 3.37
CA LEU A 240 -3.82 -16.85 3.05
C LEU A 240 -4.12 -18.17 3.78
N ARG A 241 -3.11 -18.86 4.32
CA ARG A 241 -3.28 -20.16 4.99
C ARG A 241 -3.87 -20.01 6.38
N ASP A 242 -3.44 -19.01 7.15
CA ASP A 242 -3.86 -18.83 8.54
C ASP A 242 -4.45 -17.43 8.84
N GLY A 243 -4.41 -16.54 7.85
CA GLY A 243 -4.92 -15.17 7.92
C GLY A 243 -4.02 -14.22 8.72
N ALA A 244 -2.78 -14.59 9.01
CA ALA A 244 -1.82 -13.69 9.66
C ALA A 244 -1.42 -12.53 8.74
N THR A 245 -1.11 -11.39 9.36
CA THR A 245 -0.38 -10.32 8.68
C THR A 245 1.10 -10.54 8.86
N ASP A 246 1.82 -10.59 7.75
CA ASP A 246 3.24 -10.84 7.72
C ASP A 246 3.97 -9.57 7.31
N LEU A 247 5.07 -9.30 8.01
CA LEU A 247 6.07 -8.31 7.64
C LEU A 247 7.37 -9.05 7.35
N ASP A 248 7.70 -9.18 6.07
CA ASP A 248 8.83 -9.96 5.58
C ASP A 248 9.71 -9.13 4.64
N ALA A 249 10.82 -9.70 4.18
CA ALA A 249 11.56 -9.23 3.02
C ALA A 249 11.20 -10.13 1.83
N ASN A 250 10.93 -9.53 0.67
CA ASN A 250 10.65 -10.33 -0.53
C ASN A 250 11.57 -9.98 -1.70
N TRP A 251 11.92 -11.02 -2.45
CA TRP A 251 12.78 -11.04 -3.63
C TRP A 251 11.94 -11.15 -4.93
N ARG A 252 12.61 -10.97 -6.07
CA ARG A 252 12.24 -11.07 -7.50
C ARG A 252 11.27 -12.18 -7.96
N SER A 253 10.70 -13.03 -7.11
CA SER A 253 10.05 -14.26 -7.56
C SER A 253 8.96 -14.79 -6.62
N SER A 254 7.97 -13.97 -6.27
CA SER A 254 6.67 -14.62 -6.12
C SER A 254 6.32 -15.22 -7.49
N ASP A 255 5.74 -16.43 -7.53
CA ASP A 255 5.38 -17.14 -8.77
C ASP A 255 4.48 -16.32 -9.71
N ASP A 256 4.00 -15.16 -9.25
CA ASP A 256 3.33 -14.14 -10.03
C ASP A 256 4.23 -12.90 -10.19
N SER A 257 4.88 -12.81 -11.36
CA SER A 257 5.68 -11.65 -11.80
C SER A 257 4.93 -10.30 -11.71
N GLY A 258 3.60 -10.31 -11.66
CA GLY A 258 2.77 -9.11 -11.47
C GLY A 258 2.91 -8.46 -10.10
N TYR A 259 3.44 -9.18 -9.09
CA TYR A 259 3.62 -8.67 -7.73
C TYR A 259 5.09 -8.50 -7.33
N SER A 260 6.04 -9.04 -8.10
CA SER A 260 7.46 -8.97 -7.76
C SER A 260 8.05 -7.55 -7.88
N VAL A 261 9.12 -7.26 -7.12
CA VAL A 261 9.87 -5.99 -7.22
C VAL A 261 11.07 -6.20 -8.15
N PRO A 262 11.35 -5.27 -9.09
CA PRO A 262 12.52 -5.41 -9.97
C PRO A 262 13.84 -5.36 -9.19
N LEU A 263 14.86 -5.95 -9.82
CA LEU A 263 16.24 -5.63 -9.49
C LEU A 263 16.54 -4.16 -9.82
N LEU A 264 17.39 -3.54 -9.00
CA LEU A 264 18.14 -2.37 -9.45
C LEU A 264 19.02 -2.80 -10.60
N ARG A 265 18.84 -2.20 -11.77
CA ARG A 265 19.87 -2.29 -12.80
C ARG A 265 20.97 -1.31 -12.41
N GLU A 266 22.20 -1.82 -12.31
CA GLU A 266 23.42 -1.02 -12.26
C GLU A 266 23.53 -0.07 -13.46
#